data_AF-A0A507CDP4-F1
#
_entry.id   AF-A0A507CDP4-F1
#
_cell.length_a   1.000
_cell.length_b   1.000
_cell.length_c   1.000
_cell.angle_alpha   90.00
_cell.angle_beta   90.00
_cell.angle_gamma   90.00
#
_symmetry.space_group_name_H-M   'P 1'
#
loop_
_entity.id
_entity.type
_entity.pdbx_description
1 polymer ?
#
loop_
_entity_poly.entity_id
_entity_poly.type
_entity_poly.pdbx_seq_one_letter_code
_entity_poly.pdbx_strand_id
1 'polypeptide(L)'
;MSYDIQEKSKQETRQMSLGLSIAEYSMSTVGTLVETGLTDSAKQLLDELATIGLDASLYIKEATDIESMLCLIGLALDYKYPLESFLPSVTSLEWVLDECLTSICLQLDRFQEDHFGMAGKAVRVLEYLAERTDLRDQFEDGRPDEIYLKTFQNLLVFAATIPEPAYRNLAYTTFKKFLLILNESARSYILLALLESSPFVGVQTAILAVLKDQVHLALAVKHERQEPSPFGSSIFTNTFLVILLDPRESIYRSTTMPDKTIFDVREVFMERHSMLMHTINLYLYLLLRDTPYENIMGVWSETHIESTSRTFLTPLHRHCDALLERISGSTTPEDAGHTHGEHSES
;
A
#
# COMPACT_ATOMS: atom_id res chain seq x y z
N MET A 1 11.06 -32.26 46.06
CA MET A 1 11.07 -32.50 44.61
C MET A 1 9.73 -32.96 44.03
N SER A 2 8.85 -33.68 44.76
CA SER A 2 7.51 -34.05 44.23
C SER A 2 6.44 -32.95 44.32
N TYR A 3 6.69 -31.87 45.07
CA TYR A 3 5.73 -30.78 45.29
C TYR A 3 5.70 -29.81 44.09
N ASP A 4 6.87 -29.48 43.52
CA ASP A 4 6.99 -28.60 42.33
C ASP A 4 6.28 -29.16 41.09
N ILE A 5 6.29 -30.49 40.91
CA ILE A 5 5.70 -31.12 39.72
C ILE A 5 4.16 -31.08 39.81
N GLN A 6 3.60 -31.21 41.01
CA GLN A 6 2.14 -31.08 41.21
C GLN A 6 1.67 -29.63 41.14
N GLU A 7 2.48 -28.68 41.59
CA GLU A 7 2.17 -27.26 41.45
C GLU A 7 2.24 -26.81 39.99
N LYS A 8 3.30 -27.21 39.28
CA LYS A 8 3.45 -26.96 37.84
C LYS A 8 2.33 -27.62 37.03
N SER A 9 1.99 -28.87 37.30
CA SER A 9 0.87 -29.56 36.64
C SER A 9 -0.48 -28.90 36.95
N LYS A 10 -0.71 -28.40 38.18
CA LYS A 10 -1.91 -27.62 38.51
C LYS A 10 -1.93 -26.26 37.82
N GLN A 11 -0.78 -25.64 37.63
CA GLN A 11 -0.65 -24.36 36.94
C GLN A 11 -0.89 -24.53 35.43
N GLU A 12 -0.35 -25.58 34.82
CA GLU A 12 -0.58 -25.98 33.43
C GLU A 12 -2.05 -26.40 33.19
N THR A 13 -2.65 -27.15 34.11
CA THR A 13 -4.07 -27.55 34.01
C THR A 13 -5.00 -26.35 34.20
N ARG A 14 -4.63 -25.40 35.07
CA ARG A 14 -5.35 -24.12 35.22
C ARG A 14 -5.22 -23.28 33.94
N GLN A 15 -4.02 -23.16 33.39
CA GLN A 15 -3.76 -22.45 32.12
C GLN A 15 -4.55 -23.06 30.96
N MET A 16 -4.64 -24.39 30.84
CA MET A 16 -5.49 -25.04 29.82
C MET A 16 -6.98 -24.82 30.07
N SER A 17 -7.45 -24.93 31.32
CA SER A 17 -8.87 -24.69 31.64
C SER A 17 -9.28 -23.23 31.45
N LEU A 18 -8.34 -22.29 31.63
CA LEU A 18 -8.53 -20.86 31.38
C LEU A 18 -8.41 -20.52 29.90
N GLY A 19 -7.52 -21.16 29.14
CA GLY A 19 -7.47 -21.03 27.67
C GLY A 19 -8.79 -21.46 27.02
N LEU A 20 -9.40 -22.53 27.54
CA LEU A 20 -10.74 -23.00 27.14
C LEU A 20 -11.85 -22.05 27.62
N SER A 21 -11.77 -21.52 28.85
CA SER A 21 -12.74 -20.54 29.35
C SER A 21 -12.64 -19.18 28.65
N ILE A 22 -11.47 -18.75 28.16
CA ILE A 22 -11.27 -17.52 27.39
C ILE A 22 -11.79 -17.70 25.97
N ALA A 23 -11.56 -18.87 25.34
CA ALA A 23 -12.20 -19.22 24.07
C ALA A 23 -13.74 -19.19 24.17
N GLU A 24 -14.31 -19.56 25.33
CA GLU A 24 -15.75 -19.55 25.58
C GLU A 24 -16.33 -18.20 26.05
N TYR A 25 -15.61 -17.39 26.84
CA TYR A 25 -16.12 -16.12 27.41
C TYR A 25 -15.72 -14.84 26.65
N SER A 26 -14.73 -14.87 25.77
CA SER A 26 -14.17 -13.64 25.19
C SER A 26 -14.59 -13.35 23.75
N MET A 27 -15.12 -14.31 23.00
CA MET A 27 -15.33 -14.13 21.56
C MET A 27 -16.44 -13.13 21.21
N SER A 28 -17.63 -13.26 21.81
CA SER A 28 -18.72 -12.30 21.61
C SER A 28 -18.49 -10.99 22.38
N THR A 29 -17.80 -11.08 23.53
CA THR A 29 -17.53 -9.95 24.45
C THR A 29 -16.41 -9.04 23.92
N VAL A 30 -15.34 -9.61 23.35
CA VAL A 30 -14.27 -8.86 22.67
C VAL A 30 -14.82 -8.23 21.41
N GLY A 31 -15.60 -8.96 20.59
CA GLY A 31 -16.31 -8.39 19.44
C GLY A 31 -17.20 -7.22 19.81
N THR A 32 -18.04 -7.35 20.85
CA THR A 32 -18.88 -6.24 21.33
C THR A 32 -18.10 -5.09 21.96
N LEU A 33 -17.00 -5.33 22.66
CA LEU A 33 -16.15 -4.26 23.23
C LEU A 33 -15.36 -3.52 22.14
N VAL A 34 -14.98 -4.21 21.07
CA VAL A 34 -14.38 -3.65 19.85
C VAL A 34 -15.36 -2.70 19.15
N GLU A 35 -16.63 -3.08 19.05
CA GLU A 35 -17.69 -2.31 18.37
C GLU A 35 -18.23 -1.13 19.21
N THR A 36 -18.27 -1.26 20.54
CA THR A 36 -18.99 -0.30 21.41
C THR A 36 -18.11 0.80 22.04
N GLY A 37 -16.78 0.73 21.91
CA GLY A 37 -15.88 1.79 22.39
C GLY A 37 -15.88 1.99 23.91
N LEU A 38 -16.26 0.97 24.69
CA LEU A 38 -16.32 1.04 26.16
C LEU A 38 -14.91 0.97 26.77
N THR A 39 -14.36 2.15 27.06
CA THR A 39 -12.96 2.38 27.46
C THR A 39 -12.54 1.71 28.76
N ASP A 40 -13.39 1.69 29.78
CA ASP A 40 -13.04 1.10 31.08
C ASP A 40 -13.07 -0.44 31.05
N SER A 41 -14.02 -1.03 30.33
CA SER A 41 -14.14 -2.49 30.20
C SER A 41 -13.04 -3.09 29.33
N ALA A 42 -12.62 -2.40 28.26
CA ALA A 42 -11.49 -2.83 27.44
C ALA A 42 -10.17 -2.78 28.22
N LYS A 43 -9.96 -1.72 29.01
CA LYS A 43 -8.76 -1.61 29.86
C LYS A 43 -8.75 -2.66 30.98
N GLN A 44 -9.88 -2.91 31.62
CA GLN A 44 -10.02 -3.95 32.63
C GLN A 44 -9.73 -5.34 32.04
N LEU A 45 -10.21 -5.63 30.83
CA LEU A 45 -9.89 -6.87 30.12
C LEU A 45 -8.38 -6.99 29.86
N LEU A 46 -7.72 -5.92 29.40
CA LEU A 46 -6.27 -5.92 29.15
C LEU A 46 -5.48 -6.13 30.46
N ASP A 47 -5.88 -5.48 31.55
CA ASP A 47 -5.26 -5.65 32.87
C ASP A 47 -5.47 -7.08 33.41
N GLU A 48 -6.66 -7.65 33.25
CA GLU A 48 -6.96 -9.04 33.64
C GLU A 48 -6.11 -10.03 32.81
N LEU A 49 -6.03 -9.87 31.49
CA LEU A 49 -5.22 -10.72 30.62
C LEU A 49 -3.71 -10.63 30.95
N ALA A 50 -3.21 -9.43 31.24
CA ALA A 50 -1.82 -9.21 31.65
C ALA A 50 -1.50 -9.85 33.01
N THR A 51 -2.42 -9.76 33.99
CA THR A 51 -2.22 -10.39 35.31
C THR A 51 -2.23 -11.92 35.26
N ILE A 52 -2.91 -12.50 34.26
CA ILE A 52 -2.95 -13.95 34.04
C ILE A 52 -1.67 -14.45 33.35
N GLY A 53 -0.85 -13.55 32.80
CA GLY A 53 0.36 -13.90 32.05
C GLY A 53 0.01 -14.60 30.74
N LEU A 54 -0.97 -14.06 30.01
CA LEU A 54 -1.40 -14.62 28.73
C LEU A 54 -0.22 -14.65 27.76
N ASP A 55 0.23 -15.85 27.41
CA ASP A 55 1.25 -16.04 26.40
C ASP A 55 0.59 -15.95 25.02
N ALA A 56 0.62 -14.77 24.43
CA ALA A 56 0.04 -14.52 23.12
C ALA A 56 0.68 -15.40 22.02
N SER A 57 1.89 -15.93 22.24
CA SER A 57 2.54 -16.86 21.30
C SER A 57 1.89 -18.25 21.29
N LEU A 58 1.28 -18.71 22.39
CA LEU A 58 0.49 -19.95 22.40
C LEU A 58 -0.78 -19.79 21.54
N TYR A 59 -1.42 -18.62 21.56
CA TYR A 59 -2.58 -18.32 20.72
C TYR A 59 -2.21 -18.22 19.23
N ILE A 60 -1.05 -17.62 18.90
CA ILE A 60 -0.54 -17.63 17.52
C ILE A 60 -0.26 -19.07 17.07
N LYS A 61 0.44 -19.85 17.90
CA LYS A 61 0.93 -21.18 17.54
C LYS A 61 -0.15 -22.25 17.49
N GLU A 62 -1.23 -22.10 18.26
CA GLU A 62 -2.37 -23.04 18.28
C GLU A 62 -3.55 -22.64 17.35
N ALA A 63 -3.38 -21.54 16.58
CA ALA A 63 -4.09 -21.24 15.33
C ALA A 63 -5.63 -21.43 15.30
N THR A 64 -6.33 -21.29 16.43
CA THR A 64 -7.80 -21.40 16.43
C THR A 64 -8.50 -20.06 16.18
N ASP A 65 -7.84 -18.92 16.44
CA ASP A 65 -8.38 -17.59 16.10
C ASP A 65 -7.33 -16.45 16.04
N ILE A 66 -6.66 -16.31 14.89
CA ILE A 66 -5.71 -15.20 14.64
C ILE A 66 -6.43 -13.84 14.55
N GLU A 67 -7.73 -13.82 14.22
CA GLU A 67 -8.50 -12.57 14.13
C GLU A 67 -8.69 -11.96 15.53
N SER A 68 -9.01 -12.79 16.54
CA SER A 68 -9.05 -12.37 17.94
C SER A 68 -7.72 -11.81 18.44
N MET A 69 -6.59 -12.34 17.97
CA MET A 69 -5.30 -11.77 18.33
C MET A 69 -5.11 -10.38 17.72
N LEU A 70 -5.41 -10.20 16.43
CA LEU A 70 -5.32 -8.89 15.79
C LEU A 70 -6.22 -7.86 16.49
N CYS A 71 -7.43 -8.27 16.91
CA CYS A 71 -8.31 -7.46 17.75
C CYS A 71 -7.61 -7.02 19.04
N LEU A 72 -7.00 -7.96 19.77
CA LEU A 72 -6.36 -7.71 21.06
C LEU A 72 -5.12 -6.81 20.92
N ILE A 73 -4.26 -7.05 19.93
CA ILE A 73 -3.10 -6.19 19.67
C ILE A 73 -3.58 -4.79 19.25
N GLY A 74 -4.57 -4.71 18.36
CA GLY A 74 -5.17 -3.44 17.94
C GLY A 74 -5.76 -2.66 19.12
N LEU A 75 -6.51 -3.33 20.00
CA LEU A 75 -7.04 -2.72 21.22
C LEU A 75 -5.91 -2.24 22.16
N ALA A 76 -4.90 -3.07 22.40
CA ALA A 76 -3.77 -2.69 23.23
C ALA A 76 -3.07 -1.43 22.68
N LEU A 77 -2.90 -1.33 21.36
CA LEU A 77 -2.37 -0.13 20.70
C LEU A 77 -3.28 1.09 20.89
N ASP A 78 -4.59 0.93 20.74
CA ASP A 78 -5.58 2.01 20.91
C ASP A 78 -5.51 2.63 22.32
N TYR A 79 -5.26 1.79 23.34
CA TYR A 79 -5.14 2.21 24.74
C TYR A 79 -3.70 2.51 25.19
N LYS A 80 -2.72 2.49 24.27
CA LYS A 80 -1.28 2.66 24.58
C LYS A 80 -0.79 1.68 25.66
N TYR A 81 -1.34 0.48 25.66
CA TYR A 81 -0.93 -0.59 26.56
C TYR A 81 0.45 -1.14 26.12
N PRO A 82 1.37 -1.43 27.06
CA PRO A 82 2.67 -1.99 26.72
C PRO A 82 2.52 -3.40 26.12
N LEU A 83 2.69 -3.51 24.80
CA LEU A 83 2.59 -4.78 24.07
C LEU A 83 3.66 -5.79 24.48
N GLU A 84 4.77 -5.33 25.06
CA GLU A 84 5.81 -6.17 25.67
C GLU A 84 5.29 -6.99 26.85
N SER A 85 4.13 -6.63 27.40
CA SER A 85 3.44 -7.40 28.44
C SER A 85 2.59 -8.54 27.88
N PHE A 86 2.26 -8.51 26.59
CA PHE A 86 1.45 -9.52 25.89
C PHE A 86 2.29 -10.46 25.02
N LEU A 87 3.30 -9.91 24.34
CA LEU A 87 4.21 -10.70 23.50
C LEU A 87 5.36 -11.21 24.38
N PRO A 88 5.64 -12.52 24.39
CA PRO A 88 6.80 -13.05 25.09
C PRO A 88 8.07 -12.33 24.62
N SER A 89 8.99 -12.06 25.54
CA SER A 89 10.29 -11.45 25.21
C SER A 89 11.14 -12.25 24.22
N VAL A 90 10.71 -13.46 23.86
CA VAL A 90 11.40 -14.41 22.97
C VAL A 90 10.82 -14.36 21.55
N THR A 91 9.67 -13.73 21.33
CA THR A 91 9.00 -13.71 20.03
C THR A 91 9.60 -12.61 19.14
N SER A 92 10.19 -13.01 18.01
CA SER A 92 10.64 -12.05 16.98
C SER A 92 9.42 -11.35 16.36
N LEU A 93 9.49 -10.03 16.23
CA LEU A 93 8.44 -9.25 15.57
C LEU A 93 8.33 -9.55 14.06
N GLU A 94 9.41 -10.03 13.44
CA GLU A 94 9.40 -10.56 12.07
C GLU A 94 8.46 -11.77 11.97
N TRP A 95 8.55 -12.67 12.94
CA TRP A 95 7.67 -13.84 12.98
C TRP A 95 6.22 -13.45 13.26
N VAL A 96 5.98 -12.50 14.19
CA VAL A 96 4.61 -11.99 14.43
C VAL A 96 4.03 -11.39 13.16
N LEU A 97 4.83 -10.61 12.41
CA LEU A 97 4.41 -10.04 11.14
C LEU A 97 4.03 -11.13 10.14
N ASP A 98 4.88 -12.14 9.96
CA ASP A 98 4.63 -13.24 9.01
C ASP A 98 3.33 -13.99 9.33
N GLU A 99 3.14 -14.37 10.60
CA GLU A 99 1.93 -15.07 11.06
C GLU A 99 0.66 -14.20 10.96
N CYS A 100 0.78 -12.90 11.22
CA CYS A 100 -0.37 -11.98 11.19
C CYS A 100 -0.70 -11.48 9.78
N LEU A 101 0.24 -11.52 8.83
CA LEU A 101 0.11 -10.84 7.54
C LEU A 101 -1.09 -11.33 6.73
N THR A 102 -1.36 -12.65 6.75
CA THR A 102 -2.51 -13.24 6.08
C THR A 102 -3.82 -12.69 6.63
N SER A 103 -3.96 -12.63 7.95
CA SER A 103 -5.15 -12.12 8.62
C SER A 103 -5.29 -10.61 8.45
N ILE A 104 -4.19 -9.84 8.50
CA ILE A 104 -4.19 -8.40 8.17
C ILE A 104 -4.70 -8.19 6.74
N CYS A 105 -4.17 -8.94 5.78
CA CYS A 105 -4.60 -8.85 4.39
C CYS A 105 -6.10 -9.13 4.22
N LEU A 106 -6.62 -10.16 4.91
CA LEU A 106 -8.03 -10.52 4.89
C LEU A 106 -8.92 -9.42 5.48
N GLN A 107 -8.53 -8.84 6.63
CA GLN A 107 -9.30 -7.77 7.26
C GLN A 107 -9.30 -6.48 6.42
N LEU A 108 -8.19 -6.18 5.73
CA LEU A 108 -8.13 -5.08 4.77
C LEU A 108 -8.99 -5.33 3.53
N ASP A 109 -9.17 -6.58 3.12
CA ASP A 109 -10.04 -6.96 1.98
C ASP A 109 -11.53 -6.77 2.34
N ARG A 110 -11.89 -7.14 3.57
CA ARG A 110 -13.28 -7.14 4.09
C ARG A 110 -13.67 -5.84 4.79
N PHE A 111 -12.94 -4.75 4.56
CA PHE A 111 -13.11 -3.49 5.30
C PHE A 111 -14.51 -2.88 5.24
N GLN A 112 -15.30 -3.20 4.21
CA GLN A 112 -16.68 -2.75 4.07
C GLN A 112 -17.68 -3.51 4.95
N GLU A 113 -17.37 -4.74 5.36
CA GLU A 113 -18.29 -5.61 6.11
C GLU A 113 -18.41 -5.19 7.58
N ASP A 114 -17.34 -4.64 8.15
CA ASP A 114 -17.21 -4.34 9.59
C ASP A 114 -17.21 -2.84 9.93
N HIS A 115 -17.84 -2.01 9.09
CA HIS A 115 -17.84 -0.54 9.29
C HIS A 115 -16.43 0.04 9.56
N PHE A 116 -15.40 -0.56 8.95
CA PHE A 116 -13.99 -0.18 9.04
C PHE A 116 -13.29 -0.43 10.39
N GLY A 117 -13.96 -0.96 11.41
CA GLY A 117 -13.39 -1.13 12.76
C GLY A 117 -12.16 -2.03 12.77
N MET A 118 -12.33 -3.26 12.29
CA MET A 118 -11.27 -4.28 12.23
C MET A 118 -10.19 -3.96 11.21
N ALA A 119 -10.55 -3.43 10.05
CA ALA A 119 -9.57 -2.97 9.06
C ALA A 119 -8.70 -1.85 9.64
N GLY A 120 -9.28 -0.88 10.34
CA GLY A 120 -8.53 0.18 11.03
C GLY A 120 -7.54 -0.37 12.06
N LYS A 121 -7.94 -1.39 12.84
CA LYS A 121 -7.04 -2.08 13.78
C LYS A 121 -5.94 -2.84 13.07
N ALA A 122 -6.26 -3.58 12.01
CA ALA A 122 -5.27 -4.28 11.20
C ALA A 122 -4.21 -3.32 10.64
N VAL A 123 -4.61 -2.13 10.17
CA VAL A 123 -3.66 -1.08 9.73
C VAL A 123 -2.76 -0.61 10.89
N ARG A 124 -3.29 -0.42 12.10
CA ARG A 124 -2.49 -0.01 13.27
C ARG A 124 -1.50 -1.08 13.69
N VAL A 125 -1.92 -2.35 13.70
CA VAL A 125 -1.04 -3.49 13.98
C VAL A 125 0.08 -3.55 12.95
N LEU A 126 -0.26 -3.44 11.66
CA LEU A 126 0.74 -3.40 10.59
C LEU A 126 1.70 -2.22 10.73
N GLU A 127 1.20 -1.04 11.11
CA GLU A 127 2.05 0.13 11.37
C GLU A 127 3.04 -0.13 12.50
N TYR A 128 2.54 -0.66 13.63
CA TYR A 128 3.36 -0.98 14.79
C TYR A 128 4.48 -1.97 14.45
N LEU A 129 4.15 -3.03 13.69
CA LEU A 129 5.11 -4.03 13.24
C LEU A 129 6.11 -3.42 12.26
N ALA A 130 5.65 -2.65 11.27
CA ALA A 130 6.53 -2.00 10.29
C ALA A 130 7.51 -0.99 10.91
N GLU A 131 7.19 -0.39 12.07
CA GLU A 131 8.13 0.51 12.77
C GLU A 131 9.26 -0.22 13.50
N ARG A 132 9.09 -1.51 13.79
CA ARG A 132 9.96 -2.27 14.71
C ARG A 132 10.58 -3.50 14.06
N THR A 133 10.29 -3.72 12.79
CA THR A 133 10.75 -4.85 12.01
C THR A 133 11.62 -4.34 10.85
N ASP A 134 12.68 -5.07 10.51
CA ASP A 134 13.49 -4.83 9.31
C ASP A 134 13.57 -6.14 8.51
N LEU A 135 13.03 -6.14 7.29
CA LEU A 135 12.98 -7.32 6.41
C LEU A 135 13.95 -7.21 5.22
N ARG A 136 14.92 -6.29 5.27
CA ARG A 136 15.82 -6.03 4.13
C ARG A 136 16.61 -7.26 3.71
N ASP A 137 16.95 -8.12 4.65
CA ASP A 137 17.76 -9.32 4.39
C ASP A 137 16.91 -10.54 3.97
N GLN A 138 15.57 -10.46 4.05
CA GLN A 138 14.72 -11.63 3.79
C GLN A 138 14.44 -11.89 2.31
N PHE A 139 14.55 -10.87 1.44
CA PHE A 139 14.18 -10.97 0.03
C PHE A 139 15.40 -10.92 -0.90
N GLU A 140 16.27 -11.92 -0.84
CA GLU A 140 17.50 -11.98 -1.66
C GLU A 140 17.20 -11.88 -3.17
N ASP A 141 16.15 -12.56 -3.65
CA ASP A 141 15.71 -12.50 -5.05
C ASP A 141 14.91 -11.23 -5.39
N GLY A 142 14.69 -10.34 -4.41
CA GLY A 142 13.94 -9.09 -4.59
C GLY A 142 12.45 -9.27 -4.90
N ARG A 143 11.89 -10.46 -4.70
CA ARG A 143 10.47 -10.77 -4.94
C ARG A 143 9.79 -11.18 -3.65
N PRO A 144 9.00 -10.29 -3.04
CA PRO A 144 8.16 -10.65 -1.90
C PRO A 144 7.08 -11.66 -2.30
N ASP A 145 6.60 -12.40 -1.31
CA ASP A 145 5.46 -13.30 -1.49
C ASP A 145 4.21 -12.54 -1.93
N GLU A 146 3.31 -13.24 -2.63
CA GLU A 146 2.06 -12.67 -3.16
C GLU A 146 1.23 -11.97 -2.06
N ILE A 147 1.30 -12.47 -0.83
CA ILE A 147 0.59 -11.90 0.30
C ILE A 147 1.05 -10.47 0.64
N TYR A 148 2.33 -10.15 0.45
CA TYR A 148 2.83 -8.78 0.64
C TYR A 148 2.21 -7.86 -0.40
N LEU A 149 2.25 -8.24 -1.68
CA LEU A 149 1.67 -7.46 -2.76
C LEU A 149 0.18 -7.23 -2.53
N LYS A 150 -0.57 -8.27 -2.18
CA LYS A 150 -2.00 -8.17 -1.89
C LYS A 150 -2.28 -7.28 -0.69
N THR A 151 -1.45 -7.36 0.36
CA THR A 151 -1.56 -6.47 1.53
C THR A 151 -1.35 -5.01 1.14
N PHE A 152 -0.34 -4.70 0.32
CA PHE A 152 -0.12 -3.33 -0.17
C PHE A 152 -1.28 -2.83 -1.04
N GLN A 153 -1.81 -3.68 -1.93
CA GLN A 153 -2.98 -3.36 -2.75
C GLN A 153 -4.18 -3.01 -1.86
N ASN A 154 -4.53 -3.89 -0.92
CA ASN A 154 -5.66 -3.71 -0.02
C ASN A 154 -5.49 -2.46 0.86
N LEU A 155 -4.28 -2.19 1.33
CA LEU A 155 -3.98 -0.99 2.13
C LEU A 155 -4.20 0.31 1.33
N LEU A 156 -3.80 0.34 0.06
CA LEU A 156 -4.01 1.50 -0.82
C LEU A 156 -5.47 1.65 -1.24
N VAL A 157 -6.17 0.55 -1.49
CA VAL A 157 -7.63 0.57 -1.77
C VAL A 157 -8.37 1.10 -0.54
N PHE A 158 -8.02 0.62 0.65
CA PHE A 158 -8.57 1.12 1.91
C PHE A 158 -8.30 2.62 2.06
N ALA A 159 -7.06 3.08 1.83
CA ALA A 159 -6.69 4.50 1.89
C ALA A 159 -7.43 5.38 0.87
N ALA A 160 -7.79 4.84 -0.29
CA ALA A 160 -8.48 5.57 -1.35
C ALA A 160 -10.00 5.64 -1.15
N THR A 161 -10.60 4.63 -0.51
CA THR A 161 -12.05 4.44 -0.47
C THR A 161 -12.69 4.77 0.88
N ILE A 162 -11.93 4.72 1.99
CA ILE A 162 -12.51 4.97 3.31
C ILE A 162 -12.93 6.46 3.46
N PRO A 163 -14.17 6.74 3.93
CA PRO A 163 -14.68 8.11 4.03
C PRO A 163 -14.00 8.93 5.12
N GLU A 164 -13.44 8.30 6.15
CA GLU A 164 -12.82 8.98 7.27
C GLU A 164 -11.36 9.39 6.98
N PRO A 165 -11.01 10.69 7.06
CA PRO A 165 -9.66 11.17 6.75
C PRO A 165 -8.57 10.61 7.67
N ALA A 166 -8.89 10.34 8.93
CA ALA A 166 -7.94 9.81 9.91
C ALA A 166 -7.42 8.44 9.47
N TYR A 167 -8.31 7.54 9.07
CA TYR A 167 -7.93 6.21 8.58
C TYR A 167 -7.25 6.25 7.21
N ARG A 168 -7.63 7.17 6.31
CA ARG A 168 -6.91 7.38 5.04
C ARG A 168 -5.44 7.73 5.28
N ASN A 169 -5.19 8.69 6.18
CA ASN A 169 -3.85 9.15 6.51
C ASN A 169 -3.04 8.07 7.23
N LEU A 170 -3.68 7.32 8.14
CA LEU A 170 -3.09 6.17 8.81
C LEU A 170 -2.63 5.14 7.77
N ALA A 171 -3.54 4.69 6.90
CA ALA A 171 -3.23 3.68 5.89
C ALA A 171 -2.13 4.10 4.92
N TYR A 172 -2.13 5.36 4.47
CA TYR A 172 -1.06 5.87 3.61
C TYR A 172 0.29 5.98 4.34
N THR A 173 0.28 6.37 5.61
CA THR A 173 1.50 6.40 6.44
C THR A 173 2.04 4.99 6.66
N THR A 174 1.17 4.05 7.01
CA THR A 174 1.48 2.62 7.16
C THR A 174 2.03 2.06 5.86
N PHE A 175 1.45 2.41 4.71
CA PHE A 175 1.96 1.99 3.39
C PHE A 175 3.43 2.39 3.20
N LYS A 176 3.76 3.65 3.48
CA LYS A 176 5.16 4.13 3.37
C LYS A 176 6.08 3.40 4.34
N LYS A 177 5.69 3.23 5.60
CA LYS A 177 6.49 2.54 6.62
C LYS A 177 6.70 1.08 6.25
N PHE A 178 5.63 0.38 5.88
CA PHE A 178 5.68 -1.02 5.49
C PHE A 178 6.48 -1.24 4.21
N LEU A 179 6.48 -0.28 3.28
CA LEU A 179 7.39 -0.35 2.13
C LEU A 179 8.86 -0.24 2.56
N LEU A 180 9.19 0.62 3.53
CA LEU A 180 10.58 0.91 3.95
C LEU A 180 11.28 -0.23 4.72
N ILE A 181 10.54 -1.21 5.24
CA ILE A 181 11.14 -2.41 5.86
C ILE A 181 11.65 -3.40 4.82
N LEU A 182 11.26 -3.26 3.55
CA LEU A 182 11.73 -4.10 2.44
C LEU A 182 13.03 -3.56 1.85
N ASN A 183 13.84 -4.44 1.25
CA ASN A 183 15.02 -4.01 0.47
C ASN A 183 14.64 -3.29 -0.83
N GLU A 184 15.62 -2.63 -1.47
CA GLU A 184 15.33 -1.80 -2.65
C GLU A 184 14.73 -2.58 -3.83
N SER A 185 15.18 -3.82 -4.04
CA SER A 185 14.69 -4.70 -5.10
C SER A 185 13.22 -5.08 -4.89
N ALA A 186 12.88 -5.52 -3.67
CA ALA A 186 11.51 -5.82 -3.26
C ALA A 186 10.60 -4.58 -3.35
N ARG A 187 11.07 -3.41 -2.88
CA ARG A 187 10.34 -2.15 -3.01
C ARG A 187 10.08 -1.80 -4.47
N SER A 188 11.08 -1.97 -5.34
CA SER A 188 10.95 -1.69 -6.77
C SER A 188 9.90 -2.61 -7.39
N TYR A 189 9.95 -3.90 -7.10
CA TYR A 189 8.98 -4.87 -7.58
C TYR A 189 7.55 -4.51 -7.15
N ILE A 190 7.33 -4.24 -5.86
CA ILE A 190 6.01 -3.88 -5.33
C ILE A 190 5.50 -2.58 -5.95
N LEU A 191 6.31 -1.52 -6.02
CA LEU A 191 5.90 -0.25 -6.60
C LEU A 191 5.52 -0.39 -8.07
N LEU A 192 6.26 -1.19 -8.84
CA LEU A 192 5.98 -1.47 -10.24
C LEU A 192 4.65 -2.23 -10.39
N ALA A 193 4.49 -3.34 -9.65
CA ALA A 193 3.29 -4.15 -9.69
C ALA A 193 2.04 -3.35 -9.26
N LEU A 194 2.15 -2.49 -8.26
CA LEU A 194 1.05 -1.62 -7.81
C LEU A 194 0.70 -0.55 -8.84
N LEU A 195 1.70 0.02 -9.53
CA LEU A 195 1.47 1.01 -10.58
C LEU A 195 0.66 0.41 -11.73
N GLU A 196 1.01 -0.81 -12.15
CA GLU A 196 0.34 -1.52 -13.26
C GLU A 196 -1.03 -2.09 -12.89
N SER A 197 -1.18 -2.61 -11.66
CA SER A 197 -2.41 -3.31 -11.23
C SER A 197 -3.49 -2.39 -10.63
N SER A 198 -3.14 -1.18 -10.18
CA SER A 198 -4.10 -0.33 -9.48
C SER A 198 -5.14 0.28 -10.44
N PRO A 199 -6.45 0.08 -10.18
CA PRO A 199 -7.50 0.69 -10.99
C PRO A 199 -7.73 2.17 -10.65
N PHE A 200 -7.19 2.65 -9.52
CA PHE A 200 -7.47 4.00 -9.01
C PHE A 200 -6.33 4.97 -9.36
N VAL A 201 -6.64 5.99 -10.16
CA VAL A 201 -5.65 7.02 -10.58
C VAL A 201 -5.03 7.74 -9.38
N GLY A 202 -5.82 7.98 -8.33
CA GLY A 202 -5.33 8.60 -7.10
C GLY A 202 -4.25 7.75 -6.41
N VAL A 203 -4.41 6.42 -6.43
CA VAL A 203 -3.43 5.48 -5.89
C VAL A 203 -2.17 5.47 -6.74
N GLN A 204 -2.30 5.38 -8.07
CA GLN A 204 -1.15 5.47 -8.98
C GLN A 204 -0.36 6.78 -8.82
N THR A 205 -1.07 7.90 -8.65
CA THR A 205 -0.46 9.21 -8.36
C THR A 205 0.30 9.19 -7.02
N ALA A 206 -0.26 8.57 -5.99
CA ALA A 206 0.39 8.44 -4.69
C ALA A 206 1.63 7.52 -4.74
N ILE A 207 1.57 6.45 -5.54
CA ILE A 207 2.71 5.56 -5.82
C ILE A 207 3.81 6.35 -6.54
N LEU A 208 3.48 7.15 -7.55
CA LEU A 208 4.44 8.02 -8.24
C LEU A 208 5.14 9.02 -7.32
N ALA A 209 4.41 9.58 -6.34
CA ALA A 209 5.01 10.45 -5.34
C ALA A 209 6.04 9.70 -4.49
N VAL A 210 5.71 8.47 -4.05
CA VAL A 210 6.65 7.62 -3.31
C VAL A 210 7.83 7.20 -4.19
N LEU A 211 7.60 6.89 -5.46
CA LEU A 211 8.65 6.55 -6.42
C LEU A 211 9.66 7.69 -6.56
N LYS A 212 9.18 8.93 -6.68
CA LYS A 212 10.03 10.12 -6.72
C LYS A 212 10.87 10.26 -5.44
N ASP A 213 10.28 10.00 -4.27
CA ASP A 213 11.02 10.01 -3.00
C ASP A 213 12.12 8.94 -2.99
N GLN A 214 11.86 7.72 -3.50
CA GLN A 214 12.87 6.66 -3.59
C GLN A 214 14.02 7.03 -4.54
N VAL A 215 13.70 7.58 -5.71
CA VAL A 215 14.70 8.09 -6.66
C VAL A 215 15.55 9.19 -6.01
N HIS A 216 14.91 10.12 -5.28
CA HIS A 216 15.62 11.19 -4.59
C HIS A 216 16.61 10.64 -3.56
N LEU A 217 16.18 9.69 -2.73
CA LEU A 217 17.02 9.04 -1.73
C LEU A 217 18.17 8.26 -2.38
N ALA A 218 17.90 7.53 -3.47
CA ALA A 218 18.92 6.75 -4.17
C ALA A 218 20.00 7.63 -4.81
N LEU A 219 19.61 8.75 -5.44
CA LEU A 219 20.55 9.70 -6.05
C LEU A 219 21.29 10.58 -5.02
N ALA A 220 20.76 10.74 -3.81
CA ALA A 220 21.43 11.50 -2.76
C ALA A 220 22.66 10.77 -2.18
N VAL A 221 22.69 9.44 -2.24
CA VAL A 221 23.81 8.63 -1.76
C VAL A 221 24.87 8.54 -2.86
N LYS A 222 25.95 9.32 -2.73
CA LYS A 222 27.08 9.29 -3.67
C LYS A 222 27.77 7.91 -3.68
N HIS A 223 28.07 7.43 -4.87
CA HIS A 223 28.49 6.07 -5.24
C HIS A 223 29.65 5.45 -4.43
N GLU A 224 29.30 4.69 -3.39
CA GLU A 224 30.13 3.63 -2.80
C GLU A 224 29.32 2.32 -2.59
N ARG A 225 28.25 2.10 -3.36
CA ARG A 225 27.50 0.85 -3.28
C ARG A 225 28.11 -0.20 -4.20
N GLN A 226 28.29 -1.41 -3.67
CA GLN A 226 28.73 -2.57 -4.45
C GLN A 226 27.67 -3.00 -5.47
N GLU A 227 26.39 -2.73 -5.19
CA GLU A 227 25.27 -3.01 -6.08
C GLU A 227 24.54 -1.73 -6.51
N PRO A 228 24.17 -1.61 -7.80
CA PRO A 228 23.43 -0.45 -8.30
C PRO A 228 22.00 -0.46 -7.77
N SER A 229 21.57 0.66 -7.17
CA SER A 229 20.19 0.84 -6.74
C SER A 229 19.22 0.75 -7.92
N PRO A 230 18.10 0.01 -7.84
CA PRO A 230 17.08 0.01 -8.89
C PRO A 230 16.42 1.37 -9.10
N PHE A 231 16.51 2.27 -8.10
CA PHE A 231 15.95 3.63 -8.16
C PHE A 231 16.99 4.71 -8.55
N GLY A 232 18.28 4.38 -8.51
CA GLY A 232 19.40 5.31 -8.73
C GLY A 232 20.34 4.86 -9.85
N SER A 233 19.84 4.10 -10.81
CA SER A 233 20.60 3.61 -11.96
C SER A 233 19.73 3.53 -13.21
N SER A 234 20.33 3.15 -14.35
CA SER A 234 19.62 2.91 -15.60
C SER A 234 18.52 1.83 -15.51
N ILE A 235 18.53 0.98 -14.48
CA ILE A 235 17.43 0.04 -14.19
C ILE A 235 16.11 0.80 -14.06
N PHE A 236 16.11 1.97 -13.39
CA PHE A 236 14.92 2.80 -13.23
C PHE A 236 14.35 3.24 -14.58
N THR A 237 15.22 3.70 -15.47
CA THR A 237 14.84 4.17 -16.80
C THR A 237 14.29 3.02 -17.65
N ASN A 238 14.92 1.85 -17.56
CA ASN A 238 14.53 0.67 -18.33
C ASN A 238 13.30 -0.06 -17.79
N THR A 239 12.86 0.24 -16.57
CA THR A 239 11.67 -0.36 -15.95
C THR A 239 10.54 0.66 -15.82
N PHE A 240 10.67 1.61 -14.89
CA PHE A 240 9.63 2.59 -14.59
C PHE A 240 9.43 3.61 -15.71
N LEU A 241 10.50 4.24 -16.23
CA LEU A 241 10.31 5.31 -17.22
C LEU A 241 9.77 4.81 -18.55
N VAL A 242 10.12 3.59 -18.97
CA VAL A 242 9.52 2.98 -20.17
C VAL A 242 8.00 2.94 -20.04
N ILE A 243 7.48 2.55 -18.87
CA ILE A 243 6.04 2.46 -18.64
C ILE A 243 5.42 3.86 -18.49
N LEU A 244 6.08 4.73 -17.73
CA LEU A 244 5.56 6.07 -17.43
C LEU A 244 5.57 7.01 -18.64
N LEU A 245 6.51 6.82 -19.57
CA LEU A 245 6.70 7.66 -20.75
C LEU A 245 6.24 6.95 -22.05
N ASP A 246 5.35 5.96 -21.95
CA ASP A 246 4.64 5.42 -23.10
C ASP A 246 3.12 5.55 -22.88
N PRO A 247 2.42 6.40 -23.66
CA PRO A 247 0.98 6.61 -23.51
C PRO A 247 0.14 5.38 -23.89
N ARG A 248 0.76 4.35 -24.49
CA ARG A 248 0.11 3.09 -24.89
C ARG A 248 0.07 2.08 -23.75
N GLU A 249 0.71 2.38 -22.64
CA GLU A 249 0.74 1.48 -21.49
C GLU A 249 -0.60 1.44 -20.78
N SER A 250 -0.86 0.32 -20.09
CA SER A 250 -2.13 0.04 -19.43
C SER A 250 -2.58 1.16 -18.48
N ILE A 251 -1.61 1.82 -17.83
CA ILE A 251 -1.86 2.93 -16.90
C ILE A 251 -2.53 4.15 -17.55
N TYR A 252 -2.37 4.33 -18.86
CA TYR A 252 -2.90 5.45 -19.65
C TYR A 252 -4.05 5.06 -20.58
N ARG A 253 -4.51 3.81 -20.53
CA ARG A 253 -5.62 3.35 -21.36
C ARG A 253 -6.97 3.64 -20.71
N SER A 254 -7.97 3.85 -21.55
CA SER A 254 -9.35 3.90 -21.08
C SER A 254 -9.81 2.53 -20.60
N THR A 255 -10.43 2.47 -19.42
CA THR A 255 -11.12 1.26 -18.94
C THR A 255 -12.29 0.87 -19.84
N THR A 256 -12.94 1.85 -20.50
CA THR A 256 -14.09 1.60 -21.38
C THR A 256 -13.71 1.38 -22.84
N MET A 257 -12.55 1.90 -23.28
CA MET A 257 -12.06 1.81 -24.67
C MET A 257 -10.57 1.43 -24.68
N PRO A 258 -10.23 0.14 -24.52
CA PRO A 258 -8.84 -0.32 -24.32
C PRO A 258 -7.87 0.01 -25.46
N ASP A 259 -8.39 0.25 -26.67
CA ASP A 259 -7.60 0.62 -27.85
C ASP A 259 -7.26 2.12 -27.91
N LYS A 260 -7.85 2.92 -27.01
CA LYS A 260 -7.65 4.37 -26.96
C LYS A 260 -6.76 4.77 -25.79
N THR A 261 -5.84 5.68 -26.07
CA THR A 261 -4.89 6.24 -25.10
C THR A 261 -5.40 7.55 -24.51
N ILE A 262 -4.68 8.06 -23.50
CA ILE A 262 -4.85 9.43 -22.98
C ILE A 262 -4.86 10.52 -24.05
N PHE A 263 -4.20 10.33 -25.21
CA PHE A 263 -4.14 11.38 -26.23
C PHE A 263 -5.29 11.31 -27.24
N ASP A 264 -6.06 10.22 -27.23
CA ASP A 264 -7.20 10.01 -28.14
C ASP A 264 -8.53 10.46 -27.52
N VAL A 265 -8.66 10.39 -26.19
CA VAL A 265 -9.91 10.62 -25.47
C VAL A 265 -9.71 11.67 -24.38
N ARG A 266 -10.47 12.78 -24.47
CA ARG A 266 -10.36 13.91 -23.55
C ARG A 266 -10.68 13.53 -22.12
N GLU A 267 -11.69 12.70 -21.91
CA GLU A 267 -12.12 12.28 -20.58
C GLU A 267 -11.01 11.50 -19.87
N VAL A 268 -10.33 10.61 -20.61
CA VAL A 268 -9.18 9.84 -20.12
C VAL A 268 -7.99 10.75 -19.85
N PHE A 269 -7.72 11.72 -20.73
CA PHE A 269 -6.70 12.75 -20.50
C PHE A 269 -6.95 13.50 -19.18
N MET A 270 -8.18 13.94 -18.96
CA MET A 270 -8.55 14.72 -17.77
C MET A 270 -8.52 13.87 -16.49
N GLU A 271 -9.00 12.62 -16.56
CA GLU A 271 -8.95 11.67 -15.44
C GLU A 271 -7.48 11.38 -15.04
N ARG A 272 -6.61 11.16 -16.02
CA ARG A 272 -5.19 10.81 -15.83
C ARG A 272 -4.26 12.02 -15.75
N HIS A 273 -4.79 13.24 -15.81
CA HIS A 273 -4.00 14.48 -15.83
C HIS A 273 -3.05 14.58 -14.63
N SER A 274 -3.53 14.23 -13.42
CA SER A 274 -2.68 14.24 -12.22
C SER A 274 -1.46 13.32 -12.38
N MET A 275 -1.69 12.10 -12.88
CA MET A 275 -0.61 11.13 -13.12
C MET A 275 0.40 11.65 -14.15
N LEU A 276 -0.09 12.23 -15.26
CA LEU A 276 0.75 12.88 -16.28
C LEU A 276 1.64 13.98 -15.69
N MET A 277 1.07 14.86 -14.87
CA MET A 277 1.84 15.92 -14.22
C MET A 277 2.91 15.37 -13.29
N HIS A 278 2.62 14.32 -12.53
CA HIS A 278 3.60 13.65 -11.68
C HIS A 278 4.72 12.98 -12.49
N THR A 279 4.38 12.32 -13.60
CA THR A 279 5.34 11.73 -14.53
C THR A 279 6.28 12.78 -15.13
N ILE A 280 5.73 13.89 -15.65
CA ILE A 280 6.53 14.98 -16.24
C ILE A 280 7.44 15.61 -15.18
N ASN A 281 6.92 15.85 -13.97
CA ASN A 281 7.71 16.39 -12.87
C ASN A 281 8.84 15.45 -12.45
N LEU A 282 8.62 14.14 -12.46
CA LEU A 282 9.64 13.14 -12.18
C LEU A 282 10.70 13.13 -13.28
N TYR A 283 10.30 13.14 -14.56
CA TYR A 283 11.22 13.18 -15.68
C TYR A 283 12.07 14.46 -15.68
N LEU A 284 11.45 15.63 -15.46
CA LEU A 284 12.16 16.90 -15.31
C LEU A 284 13.13 16.86 -14.13
N TYR A 285 12.70 16.31 -12.99
CA TYR A 285 13.57 16.16 -11.82
C TYR A 285 14.82 15.32 -12.15
N LEU A 286 14.67 14.23 -12.91
CA LEU A 286 15.79 13.40 -13.34
C LEU A 286 16.75 14.16 -14.26
N LEU A 287 16.23 14.88 -15.25
CA LEU A 287 17.06 15.72 -16.13
C LEU A 287 17.82 16.81 -15.34
N LEU A 288 17.24 17.36 -14.27
CA LEU A 288 17.92 18.36 -13.45
C LEU A 288 18.97 17.77 -12.50
N ARG A 289 18.83 16.49 -12.14
CA ARG A 289 19.68 15.84 -11.13
C ARG A 289 20.78 14.98 -11.70
N ASP A 290 20.47 14.18 -12.71
CA ASP A 290 21.46 13.43 -13.47
C ASP A 290 22.03 14.37 -14.53
N THR A 291 23.35 14.54 -14.59
CA THR A 291 23.95 15.44 -15.59
C THR A 291 24.22 14.69 -16.90
N PRO A 292 24.26 15.36 -18.07
CA PRO A 292 24.62 14.69 -19.33
C PRO A 292 26.00 14.02 -19.31
N TYR A 293 26.90 14.49 -18.43
CA TYR A 293 28.26 13.96 -18.30
C TYR A 293 28.31 12.69 -17.43
N GLU A 294 27.52 12.62 -16.37
CA GLU A 294 27.44 11.46 -15.48
C GLU A 294 26.50 10.39 -16.06
N ASN A 295 25.30 10.81 -16.49
CA ASN A 295 24.26 10.00 -17.11
C ASN A 295 24.02 8.65 -16.42
N ILE A 296 23.99 8.66 -15.08
CA ILE A 296 23.88 7.47 -14.24
C ILE A 296 22.55 6.75 -14.48
N MET A 297 21.48 7.54 -14.68
CA MET A 297 20.14 7.04 -14.92
C MET A 297 19.94 6.67 -16.39
N GLY A 298 20.84 7.06 -17.30
CA GLY A 298 20.69 6.82 -18.73
C GLY A 298 19.67 7.73 -19.43
N VAL A 299 19.09 8.72 -18.72
CA VAL A 299 18.06 9.63 -19.26
C VAL A 299 18.60 10.58 -20.32
N TRP A 300 19.92 10.79 -20.37
CA TRP A 300 20.59 11.61 -21.38
C TRP A 300 21.11 10.82 -22.58
N SER A 301 20.84 9.51 -22.64
CA SER A 301 21.17 8.75 -23.85
C SER A 301 20.36 9.24 -25.04
N GLU A 302 21.00 9.35 -26.21
CA GLU A 302 20.35 9.81 -27.45
C GLU A 302 19.12 8.97 -27.77
N THR A 303 19.22 7.64 -27.61
CA THR A 303 18.12 6.70 -27.80
C THR A 303 16.95 6.97 -26.87
N HIS A 304 17.18 7.28 -25.59
CA HIS A 304 16.13 7.59 -24.64
C HIS A 304 15.47 8.94 -24.95
N ILE A 305 16.25 9.99 -25.22
CA ILE A 305 15.73 11.32 -25.55
C ILE A 305 14.87 11.27 -26.81
N GLU A 306 15.37 10.64 -27.88
CA GLU A 306 14.65 10.51 -29.14
C GLU A 306 13.34 9.72 -28.95
N SER A 307 13.41 8.60 -28.23
CA SER A 307 12.23 7.75 -27.96
C SER A 307 11.19 8.50 -27.14
N THR A 308 11.58 9.10 -26.02
CA THR A 308 10.68 9.88 -25.14
C THR A 308 10.07 11.07 -25.87
N SER A 309 10.89 11.79 -26.66
CA SER A 309 10.41 12.92 -27.46
C SER A 309 9.35 12.51 -28.47
N ARG A 310 9.61 11.43 -29.22
CA ARG A 310 8.71 10.93 -30.28
C ARG A 310 7.44 10.30 -29.71
N THR A 311 7.56 9.51 -28.65
CA THR A 311 6.48 8.66 -28.15
C THR A 311 5.59 9.38 -27.13
N PHE A 312 6.14 10.35 -26.38
CA PHE A 312 5.44 10.97 -25.26
C PHE A 312 5.34 12.50 -25.35
N LEU A 313 6.48 13.21 -25.41
CA LEU A 313 6.48 14.68 -25.29
C LEU A 313 5.85 15.38 -26.51
N THR A 314 6.18 14.95 -27.73
CA THR A 314 5.62 15.55 -28.95
C THR A 314 4.11 15.30 -29.06
N PRO A 315 3.59 14.07 -28.85
CA PRO A 315 2.15 13.84 -28.79
C PRO A 315 1.44 14.65 -27.71
N LEU A 316 2.02 14.74 -26.50
CA LEU A 316 1.47 15.53 -25.41
C LEU A 316 1.36 17.02 -25.78
N HIS A 317 2.42 17.60 -26.35
CA HIS A 317 2.42 19.00 -26.77
C HIS A 317 1.31 19.28 -27.79
N ARG A 318 1.19 18.43 -28.84
CA ARG A 318 0.14 18.55 -29.85
C ARG A 318 -1.26 18.44 -29.25
N HIS A 319 -1.45 17.54 -28.29
CA HIS A 319 -2.73 17.37 -27.61
C HIS A 319 -3.08 18.62 -26.78
N CYS A 320 -2.12 19.18 -26.05
CA CYS A 320 -2.29 20.42 -25.30
C CYS A 320 -2.61 21.61 -26.21
N ASP A 321 -1.91 21.76 -27.34
CA ASP A 321 -2.18 22.81 -28.32
C ASP A 321 -3.62 22.71 -28.84
N ALA A 322 -4.05 21.50 -29.24
CA ALA A 322 -5.41 21.26 -29.71
C ALA A 322 -6.47 21.56 -28.63
N LEU A 323 -6.18 21.28 -27.35
CA LEU A 323 -7.05 21.65 -26.24
C LEU A 323 -7.09 23.17 -26.03
N LEU A 324 -5.95 23.85 -26.11
CA LEU A 324 -5.89 25.31 -25.98
C LEU A 324 -6.61 26.01 -27.13
N GLU A 325 -6.48 25.53 -28.37
CA GLU A 325 -7.22 26.04 -29.53
C GLU A 325 -8.73 25.90 -29.31
N ARG A 326 -9.21 24.76 -28.78
CA ARG A 326 -10.63 24.55 -28.45
C ARG A 326 -11.14 25.44 -27.31
N ILE A 327 -10.29 25.78 -26.33
CA ILE A 327 -10.67 26.64 -25.21
C ILE A 327 -10.63 28.12 -25.62
N SER A 328 -9.64 28.51 -26.44
CA SER A 328 -9.42 29.89 -26.89
C SER A 328 -10.29 30.28 -28.09
N GLY A 329 -10.66 29.31 -28.93
CA GLY A 329 -11.59 29.46 -30.05
C GLY A 329 -12.98 28.94 -29.68
N SER A 330 -13.90 29.85 -29.36
CA SER A 330 -15.35 29.75 -29.58
C SER A 330 -16.08 28.45 -29.25
N THR A 331 -17.05 28.52 -28.34
CA THR A 331 -18.35 27.87 -28.53
C THR A 331 -18.94 28.29 -29.89
N THR A 332 -18.58 27.63 -30.99
CA THR A 332 -19.40 27.62 -32.20
C THR A 332 -20.50 26.58 -31.99
N PRO A 333 -21.77 26.99 -31.89
CA PRO A 333 -22.89 26.08 -31.71
C PRO A 333 -23.20 25.41 -33.04
N GLU A 334 -22.47 24.37 -33.43
CA GLU A 334 -22.80 23.58 -34.63
C GLU A 334 -23.19 22.11 -34.34
N ASP A 335 -23.06 21.62 -33.11
CA ASP A 335 -23.53 20.27 -32.75
C ASP A 335 -24.96 20.21 -32.19
N ALA A 336 -25.70 21.31 -32.19
CA ALA A 336 -27.14 21.32 -31.85
C ALA A 336 -28.06 21.11 -33.09
N GLY A 337 -27.50 20.76 -34.25
CA GLY A 337 -28.16 20.87 -35.54
C GLY A 337 -28.43 19.57 -36.30
N HIS A 338 -28.39 18.38 -35.70
CA HIS A 338 -28.74 17.13 -36.40
C HIS A 338 -29.72 16.25 -35.61
N THR A 339 -30.90 16.79 -35.29
CA THR A 339 -32.12 15.98 -35.12
C THR A 339 -33.32 16.81 -35.57
N HIS A 340 -33.68 16.72 -36.86
CA HIS A 340 -35.06 16.55 -37.34
C HIS A 340 -35.17 16.80 -38.85
N GLY A 341 -35.46 15.72 -39.57
CA GLY A 341 -36.11 15.66 -40.88
C GLY A 341 -36.40 14.17 -41.12
N GLU A 342 -37.63 13.68 -40.91
CA GLU A 342 -38.70 13.65 -41.93
C GLU A 342 -38.18 13.08 -43.25
N HIS A 343 -38.70 12.03 -43.88
CA HIS A 343 -39.94 11.26 -43.83
C HIS A 343 -39.69 9.96 -44.62
N SER A 344 -40.48 8.90 -44.39
CA SER A 344 -41.13 8.14 -45.49
C SER A 344 -42.09 7.10 -44.89
N GLU A 345 -43.34 7.52 -44.72
CA GLU A 345 -44.48 6.65 -44.96
C GLU A 345 -44.73 6.63 -46.47
N SER A 346 -44.72 5.44 -47.06
CA SER A 346 -45.50 5.06 -48.24
C SER A 346 -45.38 3.56 -48.46
#